data_AF-A0A521FTH8-F1
#
_entry.id   AF-A0A521FTH8-F1
#
_cell.length_a   1.000
_cell.length_b   1.000
_cell.length_c   1.000
_cell.angle_alpha   90.00
_cell.angle_beta   90.00
_cell.angle_gamma   90.00
#
_symmetry.space_group_name_H-M   'P 1'
#
loop_
_entity.id
_entity.type
_entity.pdbx_description
1 polymer ?
#
loop_
_entity_poly.entity_id
_entity_poly.type
_entity_poly.pdbx_seq_one_letter_code
_entity_poly.pdbx_strand_id
1 'polypeptide(L)'
;MFFHHLKNFSPYSGHIYDDMKVSFIHKKSGHLGKKDNRFDLIDKLGYFPFRELIRDGKAYFISDTDLYDFLNMKESTSVDYTNESYGEWDLQQKEIFEPCFFDGYKEGISAFQLNLGVSYPALPHEQKVQYLKVFCLHCLDFLYFDGDLDKDLFYNLGYLQASLYRGFIEINNINSSLPEGSPGLRLHFDSHLKVVEISKVPEKENPAIVKAELVEQPEPEKSTPVIEKSPSLAFPRIELMCDLEEVKAIWRVLTAPMNTSKGKEEAALSNKELTDFLGSAFGSNAFPQILKRPENPFVKRTSRGDMRSVLNALMYSTYNLNHEYNRSVNQIEYVTSLKRHFSVFDGSKPESIKNVISANALKGMKVIKESQPINPHIEEMLSILKKHKLLH
;
A
#
# COMPACT_ATOMS: atom_id res chain seq x y z
N MET A 1 32.21 1.03 3.92
CA MET A 1 31.20 0.06 4.40
C MET A 1 30.17 0.87 5.19
N PHE A 2 28.90 0.48 5.18
CA PHE A 2 27.83 1.42 5.50
C PHE A 2 27.59 1.57 7.02
N PHE A 3 27.02 2.71 7.43
CA PHE A 3 26.39 2.92 8.73
C PHE A 3 27.26 2.79 10.01
N HIS A 4 28.59 2.84 9.94
CA HIS A 4 29.50 2.83 11.11
C HIS A 4 29.24 3.90 12.19
N HIS A 5 28.46 4.93 11.88
CA HIS A 5 28.13 6.03 12.79
C HIS A 5 26.82 5.81 13.56
N LEU A 6 26.04 4.77 13.22
CA LEU A 6 24.82 4.44 13.94
C LEU A 6 25.18 3.86 15.31
N LYS A 7 24.47 4.34 16.35
CA LYS A 7 24.68 3.93 17.72
C LYS A 7 24.16 2.50 17.92
N ASN A 8 24.90 1.70 18.69
CA ASN A 8 24.62 0.28 18.91
C ASN A 8 24.42 -0.51 17.60
N PHE A 9 25.13 -0.16 16.53
CA PHE A 9 25.03 -0.83 15.23
C PHE A 9 26.39 -1.33 14.74
N SER A 10 26.42 -2.60 14.37
CA SER A 10 27.55 -3.26 13.72
C SER A 10 27.22 -3.46 12.24
N PRO A 11 28.05 -2.94 11.31
CA PRO A 11 27.90 -3.23 9.88
C PRO A 11 28.04 -4.71 9.50
N TYR A 12 28.50 -5.56 10.43
CA TYR A 12 28.72 -6.99 10.23
C TYR A 12 27.65 -7.87 10.88
N SER A 13 27.05 -7.41 11.99
CA SER A 13 26.13 -8.21 12.82
C SER A 13 24.79 -7.52 13.10
N GLY A 14 24.55 -6.32 12.55
CA GLY A 14 23.31 -5.58 12.73
C GLY A 14 23.26 -4.80 14.05
N HIS A 15 22.05 -4.59 14.56
CA HIS A 15 21.85 -3.96 15.86
C HIS A 15 22.49 -4.80 16.96
N ILE A 16 23.12 -4.13 17.93
CA ILE A 16 23.78 -4.73 19.09
C ILE A 16 22.86 -4.46 20.27
N TYR A 17 22.17 -5.50 20.72
CA TYR A 17 21.22 -5.42 21.83
C TYR A 17 21.92 -5.63 23.19
N ASP A 18 21.26 -5.16 24.24
CA ASP A 18 21.53 -5.53 25.63
C ASP A 18 20.28 -6.20 26.16
N ASP A 19 20.11 -7.48 25.79
CA ASP A 19 18.91 -8.33 25.96
C ASP A 19 18.35 -8.34 27.39
N MET A 20 19.12 -7.86 28.39
CA MET A 20 18.73 -7.81 29.80
C MET A 20 18.26 -6.42 30.26
N LYS A 21 18.08 -5.43 29.37
CA LYS A 21 17.71 -4.05 29.75
C LYS A 21 16.53 -3.43 29.00
N VAL A 22 16.02 -4.06 27.94
CA VAL A 22 14.93 -3.52 27.10
C VAL A 22 13.71 -4.43 27.20
N SER A 23 12.51 -3.84 27.16
CA SER A 23 11.27 -4.61 27.15
C SER A 23 11.07 -5.26 25.78
N PHE A 24 10.59 -6.50 25.75
CA PHE A 24 10.41 -7.26 24.53
C PHE A 24 8.94 -7.60 24.27
N ILE A 25 8.43 -7.25 23.09
CA ILE A 25 7.06 -7.58 22.68
C ILE A 25 6.99 -8.69 21.65
N HIS A 26 5.97 -9.55 21.79
CA HIS A 26 5.59 -10.55 20.79
C HIS A 26 4.22 -10.21 20.20
N LYS A 27 4.00 -10.65 18.96
CA LYS A 27 2.71 -10.57 18.27
C LYS A 27 1.99 -11.91 18.42
N LYS A 28 0.75 -11.92 18.93
CA LYS A 28 -0.03 -13.16 19.16
C LYS A 28 -0.29 -13.96 17.87
N SER A 29 -0.22 -13.32 16.71
CA SER A 29 -0.46 -13.93 15.40
C SER A 29 0.79 -14.53 14.74
N GLY A 30 1.98 -14.41 15.34
CA GLY A 30 3.20 -15.04 14.82
C GLY A 30 4.49 -14.33 15.22
N HIS A 31 5.62 -14.84 14.74
CA HIS A 31 6.93 -14.25 15.04
C HIS A 31 7.14 -12.90 14.35
N LEU A 32 7.64 -11.95 15.12
CA LEU A 32 8.30 -10.74 14.63
C LEU A 32 9.69 -11.10 14.08
N GLY A 33 10.33 -10.17 13.36
CA GLY A 33 11.71 -10.31 12.88
C GLY A 33 11.87 -10.65 11.39
N LYS A 34 13.09 -11.07 11.03
CA LYS A 34 13.55 -11.23 9.64
C LYS A 34 12.75 -12.29 8.88
N LYS A 35 12.20 -11.90 7.73
CA LYS A 35 11.50 -12.78 6.77
C LYS A 35 12.32 -12.88 5.48
N ASP A 36 12.67 -14.10 5.08
CA ASP A 36 13.57 -14.38 3.94
C ASP A 36 12.98 -13.96 2.58
N ASN A 37 11.65 -14.02 2.45
CA ASN A 37 10.94 -13.65 1.22
C ASN A 37 11.05 -12.16 0.83
N ARG A 38 11.69 -11.33 1.65
CA ARG A 38 11.92 -9.90 1.41
C ARG A 38 13.10 -9.65 0.45
N PHE A 39 14.11 -10.53 0.42
CA PHE A 39 15.28 -10.38 -0.47
C PHE A 39 14.95 -10.70 -1.93
N ASP A 40 14.07 -11.67 -2.16
CA ASP A 40 13.53 -12.07 -3.47
C ASP A 40 12.95 -10.91 -4.31
N LEU A 41 12.54 -9.82 -3.67
CA LEU A 41 11.79 -8.72 -4.28
C LEU A 41 12.69 -7.75 -5.07
N ILE A 42 13.92 -7.48 -4.57
CA ILE A 42 14.88 -6.61 -5.27
C ILE A 42 15.32 -7.24 -6.59
N ASP A 43 15.60 -8.55 -6.60
CA ASP A 43 16.22 -9.20 -7.75
C ASP A 43 15.24 -9.63 -8.85
N LYS A 44 13.99 -9.95 -8.51
CA LYS A 44 13.05 -10.58 -9.46
C LYS A 44 12.11 -9.61 -10.18
N LEU A 45 11.82 -8.44 -9.62
CA LEU A 45 10.72 -7.58 -10.10
C LEU A 45 11.03 -6.09 -10.24
N GLY A 46 12.18 -5.60 -9.74
CA GLY A 46 12.49 -4.17 -9.78
C GLY A 46 11.51 -3.30 -8.96
N TYR A 47 10.76 -3.91 -8.05
CA TYR A 47 9.81 -3.24 -7.16
C TYR A 47 10.04 -3.64 -5.71
N PHE A 48 10.00 -2.66 -4.81
CA PHE A 48 10.06 -2.89 -3.38
C PHE A 48 8.79 -2.36 -2.70
N PRO A 49 8.05 -3.19 -1.93
CA PRO A 49 6.72 -2.84 -1.44
C PRO A 49 6.81 -1.95 -0.20
N PHE A 50 6.87 -0.64 -0.41
CA PHE A 50 6.72 0.34 0.66
C PHE A 50 5.25 0.63 0.93
N ARG A 51 4.87 0.71 2.21
CA ARG A 51 3.61 1.27 2.71
C ARG A 51 3.83 2.72 3.13
N GLU A 52 2.89 3.59 2.79
CA GLU A 52 2.94 5.01 3.16
C GLU A 52 2.34 5.23 4.56
N LEU A 53 3.10 5.90 5.42
CA LEU A 53 2.71 6.32 6.76
C LEU A 53 2.70 7.85 6.82
N ILE A 54 1.57 8.47 7.14
CA ILE A 54 1.45 9.93 7.24
C ILE A 54 1.42 10.35 8.72
N ARG A 55 2.33 11.27 9.09
CA ARG A 55 2.41 11.94 10.40
C ARG A 55 2.89 13.37 10.23
N ASP A 56 2.31 14.32 10.96
CA ASP A 56 2.68 15.75 10.95
C ASP A 56 2.78 16.36 9.54
N GLY A 57 1.87 15.97 8.65
CA GLY A 57 1.85 16.41 7.25
C GLY A 57 2.97 15.83 6.37
N LYS A 58 3.78 14.89 6.88
CA LYS A 58 4.91 14.25 6.20
C LYS A 58 4.59 12.78 5.91
N ALA A 59 5.06 12.29 4.77
CA ALA A 59 4.96 10.91 4.35
C ALA A 59 6.28 10.15 4.62
N TYR A 60 6.17 9.00 5.26
CA TYR A 60 7.26 8.07 5.57
C TYR A 60 6.96 6.73 4.90
N PHE A 61 7.94 6.13 4.22
CA PHE A 61 7.74 4.93 3.41
C PHE A 61 8.38 3.73 4.11
N ILE A 62 7.55 2.81 4.58
CA ILE A 62 7.96 1.68 5.44
C ILE A 62 7.74 0.37 4.71
N SER A 63 8.78 -0.45 4.59
CA SER A 63 8.72 -1.75 3.92
C SER A 63 8.68 -2.95 4.87
N ASP A 64 9.07 -2.78 6.12
CA ASP A 64 8.85 -3.82 7.13
C ASP A 64 7.40 -3.77 7.64
N THR A 65 6.69 -4.89 7.48
CA THR A 65 5.26 -4.97 7.79
C THR A 65 4.98 -4.87 9.29
N ASP A 66 5.86 -5.42 10.11
CA ASP A 66 5.59 -5.52 11.55
C ASP A 66 5.97 -4.23 12.26
N LEU A 67 7.03 -3.55 11.80
CA LEU A 67 7.32 -2.15 12.16
C LEU A 67 6.17 -1.20 11.74
N TYR A 68 5.61 -1.36 10.54
CA TYR A 68 4.47 -0.57 10.08
C TYR A 68 3.22 -0.81 10.94
N ASP A 69 2.93 -2.06 11.29
CA ASP A 69 1.80 -2.43 12.13
C ASP A 69 1.98 -1.89 13.57
N PHE A 70 3.20 -1.94 14.13
CA PHE A 70 3.54 -1.34 15.42
C PHE A 70 3.36 0.18 15.40
N LEU A 71 3.96 0.90 14.45
CA LEU A 71 3.83 2.36 14.34
C LEU A 71 2.38 2.83 14.08
N ASN A 72 1.51 1.98 13.55
CA ASN A 72 0.06 2.25 13.43
C ASN A 72 -0.82 1.65 14.53
N MET A 73 -0.25 0.98 15.53
CA MET A 73 -1.00 0.38 16.64
C MET A 73 -1.84 1.42 17.38
N LYS A 74 -3.05 1.00 17.75
CA LYS A 74 -4.07 1.75 18.51
C LYS A 74 -4.54 0.88 19.69
N GLU A 75 -5.31 1.43 20.61
CA GLU A 75 -5.91 0.68 21.73
C GLU A 75 -6.66 -0.59 21.28
N SER A 76 -7.37 -0.53 20.14
CA SER A 76 -8.11 -1.68 19.61
C SER A 76 -7.23 -2.80 19.04
N THR A 77 -5.91 -2.58 18.91
CA THR A 77 -4.93 -3.54 18.37
C THR A 77 -3.76 -3.80 19.30
N SER A 78 -3.61 -3.08 20.42
CA SER A 78 -2.59 -3.40 21.43
C SER A 78 -2.82 -4.77 22.08
N VAL A 79 -4.09 -5.21 22.13
CA VAL A 79 -4.48 -6.55 22.56
C VAL A 79 -3.91 -7.68 21.69
N ASP A 80 -3.38 -7.40 20.50
CA ASP A 80 -2.72 -8.39 19.64
C ASP A 80 -1.27 -8.65 20.04
N TYR A 81 -0.74 -7.94 21.02
CA TYR A 81 0.63 -8.07 21.51
C TYR A 81 0.69 -8.64 22.94
N THR A 82 1.84 -9.20 23.29
CA THR A 82 2.20 -9.65 24.65
C THR A 82 3.61 -9.20 24.98
N ASN A 83 3.88 -8.91 26.24
CA ASN A 83 5.19 -8.52 26.75
C ASN A 83 5.87 -9.74 27.40
N GLU A 84 7.11 -10.05 27.03
CA GLU A 84 7.93 -11.04 27.73
C GLU A 84 9.10 -10.35 28.43
N SER A 85 9.02 -10.31 29.77
CA SER A 85 10.09 -9.90 30.69
C SER A 85 10.49 -8.41 30.70
N TYR A 86 10.85 -7.95 31.91
CA TYR A 86 11.43 -6.65 32.24
C TYR A 86 10.69 -5.39 31.76
N GLY A 87 10.02 -4.71 32.70
CA GLY A 87 9.29 -3.46 32.45
C GLY A 87 7.85 -3.70 32.02
N GLU A 88 6.94 -2.84 32.46
CA GLU A 88 5.58 -2.78 31.91
C GLU A 88 5.64 -1.92 30.64
N TRP A 89 5.24 -2.48 29.50
CA TRP A 89 5.03 -1.72 28.26
C TRP A 89 3.55 -1.42 28.04
N ASP A 90 3.26 -0.22 27.54
CA ASP A 90 1.91 0.23 27.17
C ASP A 90 1.90 1.05 25.88
N LEU A 91 0.70 1.48 25.46
CA LEU A 91 0.54 2.28 24.25
C LEU A 91 1.15 3.69 24.39
N GLN A 92 1.30 4.23 25.60
CA GLN A 92 1.92 5.56 25.82
C GLN A 92 3.43 5.50 25.57
N GLN A 93 4.09 4.43 25.99
CA GLN A 93 5.51 4.19 25.68
C GLN A 93 5.76 4.08 24.18
N LYS A 94 4.78 3.62 23.40
CA LYS A 94 4.87 3.61 21.93
C LYS A 94 5.15 5.01 21.35
N GLU A 95 4.56 6.04 21.94
CA GLU A 95 4.72 7.45 21.53
C GLU A 95 6.15 7.97 21.73
N ILE A 96 6.99 7.25 22.49
CA ILE A 96 8.41 7.57 22.70
C ILE A 96 9.26 7.07 21.52
N PHE A 97 8.92 5.92 20.92
CA PHE A 97 9.69 5.28 19.85
C PHE A 97 9.38 5.84 18.46
N GLU A 98 8.14 6.28 18.24
CA GLU A 98 7.69 6.84 16.96
C GLU A 98 8.47 8.10 16.53
N PRO A 99 8.75 9.10 17.40
CA PRO A 99 9.66 10.20 17.11
C PRO A 99 11.09 9.74 16.80
N CYS A 100 11.65 8.78 17.55
CA CYS A 100 13.00 8.25 17.31
C CYS A 100 13.13 7.67 15.89
N PHE A 101 12.14 6.88 15.45
CA PHE A 101 12.07 6.38 14.08
C PHE A 101 11.98 7.50 13.04
N PHE A 102 11.14 8.52 13.24
CA PHE A 102 11.04 9.62 12.27
C PHE A 102 12.29 10.50 12.22
N ASP A 103 13.00 10.70 13.32
CA ASP A 103 14.26 11.45 13.33
C ASP A 103 15.38 10.66 12.65
N GLY A 104 15.46 9.34 12.90
CA GLY A 104 16.33 8.44 12.13
C GLY A 104 16.02 8.47 10.64
N TYR A 105 14.73 8.46 10.27
CA TYR A 105 14.29 8.55 8.88
C TYR A 105 14.71 9.87 8.23
N LYS A 106 14.48 11.03 8.87
CA LYS A 106 14.90 12.35 8.36
C LYS A 106 16.41 12.41 8.14
N GLU A 107 17.20 11.87 9.05
CA GLU A 107 18.66 11.83 8.92
C GLU A 107 19.08 10.90 7.78
N GLY A 108 18.51 9.68 7.69
CA GLY A 108 18.81 8.73 6.61
C GLY A 108 18.47 9.29 5.20
N ILE A 109 17.41 10.09 5.07
CA ILE A 109 17.10 10.82 3.82
C ILE A 109 18.20 11.83 3.47
N SER A 110 18.76 12.50 4.47
CA SER A 110 19.70 13.62 4.31
C SER A 110 21.13 13.13 4.10
N ALA A 111 21.54 12.12 4.86
CA ALA A 111 22.84 11.47 4.82
C ALA A 111 22.99 10.44 3.68
N PHE A 112 21.95 10.16 2.90
CA PHE A 112 21.97 9.16 1.81
C PHE A 112 23.20 9.28 0.89
N GLN A 113 23.54 10.48 0.43
CA GLN A 113 24.70 10.70 -0.45
C GLN A 113 26.05 10.45 0.26
N LEU A 114 26.13 10.74 1.57
CA LEU A 114 27.30 10.41 2.39
C LEU A 114 27.46 8.89 2.52
N ASN A 115 26.35 8.17 2.71
CA ASN A 115 26.35 6.71 2.82
C ASN A 115 26.82 6.01 1.53
N LEU A 116 26.47 6.52 0.34
CA LEU A 116 26.98 5.97 -0.93
C LEU A 116 28.50 6.17 -1.11
N GLY A 117 29.10 7.10 -0.37
CA GLY A 117 30.54 7.32 -0.36
C GLY A 117 31.08 8.11 -1.56
N VAL A 118 32.26 8.70 -1.37
CA VAL A 118 32.86 9.68 -2.30
C VAL A 118 33.15 9.16 -3.71
N SER A 119 33.28 7.85 -3.90
CA SER A 119 33.54 7.23 -5.20
C SER A 119 32.28 6.96 -6.02
N TYR A 120 31.10 6.89 -5.40
CA TYR A 120 29.85 6.54 -6.09
C TYR A 120 29.53 7.46 -7.29
N PRO A 121 29.66 8.81 -7.21
CA PRO A 121 29.36 9.69 -8.34
C PRO A 121 30.18 9.40 -9.60
N ALA A 122 31.42 8.89 -9.45
CA ALA A 122 32.33 8.58 -10.55
C ALA A 122 32.06 7.23 -11.24
N LEU A 123 31.19 6.38 -10.67
CA LEU A 123 30.88 5.06 -11.24
C LEU A 123 30.05 5.16 -12.54
N PRO A 124 30.31 4.29 -13.55
CA PRO A 124 29.41 4.09 -14.69
C PRO A 124 28.00 3.67 -14.28
N HIS A 125 26.99 3.92 -15.12
CA HIS A 125 25.56 3.64 -14.81
C HIS A 125 25.29 2.20 -14.34
N GLU A 126 25.81 1.20 -15.06
CA GLU A 126 25.63 -0.22 -14.67
C GLU A 126 26.25 -0.52 -13.30
N GLN A 127 27.44 0.03 -13.03
CA GLN A 127 28.13 -0.14 -11.74
C GLN A 127 27.40 0.58 -10.61
N LYS A 128 26.79 1.76 -10.87
CA LYS A 128 25.91 2.44 -9.91
C LYS A 128 24.69 1.59 -9.56
N VAL A 129 24.02 0.99 -10.54
CA VAL A 129 22.86 0.12 -10.29
C VAL A 129 23.26 -1.09 -9.44
N GLN A 130 24.37 -1.76 -9.76
CA GLN A 130 24.85 -2.90 -8.95
C GLN A 130 25.27 -2.48 -7.55
N TYR A 131 25.95 -1.34 -7.40
CA TYR A 131 26.33 -0.78 -6.09
C TYR A 131 25.10 -0.48 -5.23
N LEU A 132 24.08 0.16 -5.81
CA LEU A 132 22.82 0.46 -5.12
C LEU A 132 22.04 -0.80 -4.76
N LYS A 133 22.05 -1.84 -5.61
CA LYS A 133 21.45 -3.14 -5.26
C LYS A 133 22.10 -3.75 -4.01
N VAL A 134 23.44 -3.79 -3.97
CA VAL A 134 24.19 -4.26 -2.80
C VAL A 134 23.90 -3.40 -1.56
N PHE A 135 23.81 -2.07 -1.72
CA PHE A 135 23.43 -1.15 -0.64
C PHE A 135 22.02 -1.41 -0.11
N CYS A 136 21.03 -1.58 -1.00
CA CYS A 136 19.65 -1.87 -0.62
C CYS A 136 19.53 -3.25 0.06
N LEU A 137 20.20 -4.29 -0.47
CA LEU A 137 20.25 -5.61 0.17
C LEU A 137 20.85 -5.53 1.58
N HIS A 138 21.96 -4.78 1.74
CA HIS A 138 22.58 -4.54 3.04
C HIS A 138 21.65 -3.78 4.02
N CYS A 139 20.84 -2.83 3.53
CA CYS A 139 19.79 -2.22 4.36
C CYS A 139 18.76 -3.27 4.80
N LEU A 140 18.31 -4.15 3.89
CA LEU A 140 17.32 -5.20 4.19
C LEU A 140 17.80 -6.27 5.14
N ASP A 141 19.11 -6.53 5.17
CA ASP A 141 19.70 -7.50 6.09
C ASP A 141 19.48 -7.15 7.56
N PHE A 142 19.36 -5.85 7.88
CA PHE A 142 19.22 -5.30 9.23
C PHE A 142 17.96 -4.45 9.45
N LEU A 143 17.17 -4.22 8.40
CA LEU A 143 15.85 -3.59 8.48
C LEU A 143 14.78 -4.64 8.74
N TYR A 144 14.58 -5.00 10.00
CA TYR A 144 13.45 -5.79 10.48
C TYR A 144 13.15 -5.38 11.92
N PHE A 145 11.87 -5.42 12.31
CA PHE A 145 11.48 -5.26 13.71
C PHE A 145 11.20 -6.63 14.31
N ASP A 146 11.98 -7.00 15.33
CA ASP A 146 12.01 -8.28 16.03
C ASP A 146 11.24 -8.27 17.37
N GLY A 147 11.02 -7.10 17.96
CA GLY A 147 10.22 -6.94 19.18
C GLY A 147 10.89 -6.10 20.27
N ASP A 148 12.18 -5.77 20.11
CA ASP A 148 12.95 -4.98 21.06
C ASP A 148 12.49 -3.53 21.13
N LEU A 149 12.20 -3.04 22.33
CA LEU A 149 11.73 -1.67 22.57
C LEU A 149 12.87 -0.73 22.98
N ASP A 150 13.82 -0.52 22.06
CA ASP A 150 14.97 0.38 22.23
C ASP A 150 14.92 1.65 21.35
N LYS A 151 15.35 2.79 21.89
CA LYS A 151 15.32 4.07 21.18
C LYS A 151 16.35 4.16 20.05
N ASP A 152 17.54 3.59 20.26
CA ASP A 152 18.59 3.60 19.24
C ASP A 152 18.21 2.62 18.11
N LEU A 153 17.60 1.46 18.43
CA LEU A 153 17.00 0.56 17.44
C LEU A 153 15.97 1.28 16.56
N PHE A 154 14.96 1.93 17.14
CA PHE A 154 13.92 2.61 16.34
C PHE A 154 14.52 3.72 15.46
N TYR A 155 15.51 4.48 15.96
CA TYR A 155 16.27 5.43 15.16
C TYR A 155 17.01 4.74 13.99
N ASN A 156 17.74 3.66 14.26
CA ASN A 156 18.48 2.91 13.24
C ASN A 156 17.54 2.30 12.19
N LEU A 157 16.39 1.76 12.59
CA LEU A 157 15.36 1.26 11.67
C LEU A 157 14.83 2.38 10.78
N GLY A 158 14.56 3.57 11.32
CA GLY A 158 14.18 4.75 10.54
C GLY A 158 15.24 5.13 9.52
N TYR A 159 16.50 5.17 9.96
CA TYR A 159 17.65 5.53 9.14
C TYR A 159 17.88 4.54 7.97
N LEU A 160 17.86 3.24 8.27
CA LEU A 160 17.97 2.17 7.28
C LEU A 160 16.78 2.16 6.31
N GLN A 161 15.57 2.40 6.81
CA GLN A 161 14.35 2.47 6.01
C GLN A 161 14.40 3.63 4.99
N ALA A 162 14.83 4.81 5.43
CA ALA A 162 15.03 5.98 4.58
C ALA A 162 16.16 5.77 3.55
N SER A 163 17.27 5.19 3.99
CA SER A 163 18.41 4.84 3.14
C SER A 163 18.01 3.86 2.03
N LEU A 164 17.29 2.79 2.38
CA LEU A 164 16.72 1.82 1.43
C LEU A 164 15.76 2.50 0.44
N TYR A 165 14.83 3.32 0.92
CA TYR A 165 13.86 4.02 0.08
C TYR A 165 14.56 4.93 -0.95
N ARG A 166 15.59 5.67 -0.53
CA ARG A 166 16.41 6.51 -1.42
C ARG A 166 17.26 5.70 -2.39
N GLY A 167 17.82 4.57 -1.96
CA GLY A 167 18.55 3.64 -2.83
C GLY A 167 17.66 3.07 -3.93
N PHE A 168 16.45 2.66 -3.57
CA PHE A 168 15.45 2.17 -4.52
C PHE A 168 14.97 3.25 -5.50
N ILE A 169 14.76 4.48 -5.04
CA ILE A 169 14.48 5.64 -5.91
C ILE A 169 15.62 5.86 -6.93
N GLU A 170 16.87 5.84 -6.46
CA GLU A 170 18.03 6.11 -7.32
C GLU A 170 18.23 5.02 -8.39
N ILE A 171 17.98 3.74 -8.06
CA ILE A 171 17.95 2.64 -9.05
C ILE A 171 16.92 2.95 -10.15
N ASN A 172 15.71 3.37 -9.78
CA ASN A 172 14.65 3.68 -10.75
C ASN A 172 14.99 4.91 -11.60
N ASN A 173 15.58 5.94 -11.01
CA ASN A 173 16.07 7.11 -11.74
C ASN A 173 17.06 6.71 -12.83
N ILE A 174 18.08 5.92 -12.47
CA ILE A 174 19.11 5.46 -13.41
C ILE A 174 18.47 4.61 -14.52
N ASN A 175 17.64 3.62 -14.17
CA ASN A 175 17.00 2.76 -15.16
C ASN A 175 16.07 3.54 -16.12
N SER A 176 15.35 4.55 -15.63
CA SER A 176 14.47 5.40 -16.45
C SER A 176 15.23 6.33 -17.41
N SER A 177 16.54 6.52 -17.20
CA SER A 177 17.40 7.36 -18.05
C SER A 177 17.99 6.62 -19.25
N LEU A 178 17.79 5.30 -19.36
CA LEU A 178 18.35 4.47 -20.43
C LEU A 178 17.44 4.45 -21.68
N PRO A 179 17.99 4.41 -22.91
CA PRO A 179 17.19 4.44 -24.16
C PRO A 179 16.22 3.26 -24.34
N GLU A 180 16.53 2.10 -23.77
CA GLU A 180 15.67 0.90 -23.75
C GLU A 180 14.87 0.76 -22.45
N GLY A 181 14.97 1.74 -21.54
CA GLY A 181 14.21 1.75 -20.30
C GLY A 181 12.71 1.74 -20.60
N SER A 182 11.96 0.87 -19.92
CA SER A 182 10.52 1.08 -19.80
C SER A 182 10.28 2.50 -19.24
N PRO A 183 9.18 3.19 -19.63
CA PRO A 183 8.87 4.49 -19.06
C PRO A 183 8.82 4.31 -17.55
N GLY A 184 9.86 4.83 -16.87
CA GLY A 184 10.23 4.34 -15.54
C GLY A 184 9.03 4.45 -14.62
N LEU A 185 8.81 3.43 -13.78
CA LEU A 185 7.74 3.46 -12.80
C LEU A 185 7.87 4.76 -11.99
N ARG A 186 7.01 5.74 -12.29
CA ARG A 186 6.89 7.02 -11.57
C ARG A 186 6.20 6.78 -10.23
N LEU A 187 6.78 5.88 -9.45
CA LEU A 187 6.38 5.55 -8.10
C LEU A 187 6.65 6.75 -7.20
N HIS A 188 5.57 7.29 -6.63
CA HIS A 188 5.58 8.16 -5.45
C HIS A 188 6.47 9.42 -5.50
N PHE A 189 6.87 9.89 -6.70
CA PHE A 189 7.70 11.11 -6.83
C PHE A 189 7.01 12.40 -6.37
N ASP A 190 5.70 12.47 -6.51
CA ASP A 190 4.88 13.64 -6.17
C ASP A 190 4.74 13.90 -4.66
N SER A 191 5.07 12.95 -3.78
CA SER A 191 4.97 13.15 -2.32
C SER A 191 6.25 13.79 -1.75
N HIS A 192 7.45 13.29 -2.12
CA HIS A 192 8.72 13.80 -1.58
C HIS A 192 8.97 15.26 -1.97
N LEU A 193 8.76 15.62 -3.24
CA LEU A 193 8.95 17.00 -3.70
C LEU A 193 7.99 17.98 -3.02
N LYS A 194 6.71 17.61 -2.85
CA LYS A 194 5.74 18.42 -2.10
C LYS A 194 6.12 18.58 -0.63
N VAL A 195 6.64 17.53 0.03
CA VAL A 195 7.12 17.62 1.43
C VAL A 195 8.29 18.61 1.54
N VAL A 196 9.22 18.62 0.58
CA VAL A 196 10.33 19.59 0.55
C VAL A 196 9.86 21.01 0.24
N GLU A 197 8.87 21.21 -0.62
CA GLU A 197 8.29 22.53 -0.91
C GLU A 197 7.47 23.09 0.27
N ILE A 198 6.65 22.27 0.92
CA ILE A 198 5.86 22.67 2.11
C ILE A 198 6.80 23.06 3.26
N SER A 199 7.89 22.32 3.48
CA SER A 199 8.88 22.63 4.52
C SER A 199 9.73 23.88 4.26
N LYS A 200 9.57 24.56 3.12
CA LYS A 200 10.20 25.86 2.80
C LYS A 200 9.27 27.05 3.00
N VAL A 201 8.01 26.84 3.38
CA VAL A 201 7.09 27.93 3.75
C VAL A 201 7.46 28.41 5.16
N PRO A 202 7.86 29.67 5.36
CA PRO A 202 8.15 30.17 6.70
C PRO A 202 6.86 30.23 7.53
N GLU A 203 6.89 29.68 8.75
CA GLU A 203 5.81 29.85 9.71
C GLU A 203 5.63 31.35 10.01
N LYS A 204 4.41 31.87 9.78
CA LYS A 204 4.03 33.18 10.30
C LYS A 204 3.40 33.01 11.67
N GLU A 205 3.98 33.74 12.62
CA GLU A 205 3.77 33.68 14.05
C GLU A 205 2.31 33.87 14.49
N ASN A 206 1.91 33.14 15.54
CA ASN A 206 0.81 33.52 16.43
C ASN A 206 1.26 34.63 17.39
N PRO A 207 0.37 35.55 17.80
CA PRO A 207 -0.16 35.50 19.17
C PRO A 207 -1.66 35.91 19.26
N ALA A 208 -2.44 35.76 20.33
CA ALA A 208 -2.19 35.50 21.77
C ALA A 208 -3.36 34.64 22.35
N ILE A 209 -3.13 33.69 23.28
CA ILE A 209 -3.19 33.85 24.76
C ILE A 209 -4.32 34.73 25.31
N VAL A 210 -5.34 34.10 25.90
CA VAL A 210 -5.97 34.52 27.18
C VAL A 210 -6.33 33.26 27.99
N LYS A 211 -5.97 33.22 29.28
CA LYS A 211 -6.47 32.26 30.28
C LYS A 211 -7.46 32.95 31.22
N ALA A 212 -8.49 32.24 31.69
CA ALA A 212 -9.15 32.50 32.98
C ALA A 212 -10.06 31.32 33.40
N GLU A 213 -10.00 30.97 34.68
CA GLU A 213 -10.82 29.95 35.37
C GLU A 213 -11.85 30.67 36.30
N LEU A 214 -12.87 30.08 36.95
CA LEU A 214 -13.15 28.75 37.52
C LEU A 214 -14.69 28.44 37.53
N VAL A 215 -15.08 27.15 37.72
CA VAL A 215 -16.20 26.61 38.58
C VAL A 215 -17.66 27.09 38.30
N GLU A 216 -18.70 26.26 38.09
CA GLU A 216 -19.33 25.27 39.02
C GLU A 216 -20.39 24.36 38.29
N GLN A 217 -20.87 23.29 38.94
CA GLN A 217 -22.00 22.38 38.52
C GLN A 217 -23.16 22.48 39.55
N PRO A 218 -24.37 21.84 39.43
CA PRO A 218 -24.91 20.88 38.42
C PRO A 218 -26.38 21.10 37.91
N GLU A 219 -26.76 20.38 36.82
CA GLU A 219 -28.07 19.75 36.47
C GLU A 219 -29.45 20.50 36.52
N PRO A 220 -30.57 19.98 35.93
CA PRO A 220 -30.73 18.90 34.92
C PRO A 220 -31.65 19.26 33.71
N GLU A 221 -31.78 18.30 32.77
CA GLU A 221 -32.91 18.04 31.86
C GLU A 221 -33.51 19.16 30.95
N LYS A 222 -33.31 18.98 29.64
CA LYS A 222 -34.46 18.78 28.73
C LYS A 222 -34.09 17.97 27.48
N SER A 223 -34.76 16.84 27.33
CA SER A 223 -34.59 15.90 26.24
C SER A 223 -35.25 16.38 24.94
N THR A 224 -34.49 16.31 23.85
CA THR A 224 -35.02 16.21 22.48
C THR A 224 -34.21 15.13 21.76
N PRO A 225 -34.84 14.26 20.95
CA PRO A 225 -34.21 13.02 20.53
C PRO A 225 -33.10 13.29 19.52
N VAL A 226 -31.87 12.93 19.87
CA VAL A 226 -30.82 12.70 18.87
C VAL A 226 -31.28 11.51 18.06
N ILE A 227 -31.69 11.76 16.81
CA ILE A 227 -31.82 10.72 15.81
C ILE A 227 -30.44 10.09 15.68
N GLU A 228 -30.31 8.86 16.17
CA GLU A 228 -29.13 8.03 15.92
C GLU A 228 -28.94 7.94 14.40
N LYS A 229 -27.97 8.70 13.88
CA LYS A 229 -27.34 8.35 12.62
C LYS A 229 -26.59 7.05 12.88
N SER A 230 -27.30 5.96 12.65
CA SER A 230 -26.74 4.62 12.54
C SER A 230 -25.44 4.69 11.74
N PRO A 231 -24.38 4.00 12.19
CA PRO A 231 -23.09 4.06 11.51
C PRO A 231 -23.30 3.63 10.07
N SER A 232 -23.04 4.53 9.13
CA SER A 232 -23.15 4.19 7.71
C SER A 232 -22.22 3.01 7.47
N LEU A 233 -22.78 1.89 6.98
CA LEU A 233 -22.07 0.64 6.74
C LEU A 233 -21.08 0.83 5.58
N ALA A 234 -19.99 1.52 5.90
CA ALA A 234 -18.89 1.87 5.03
C ALA A 234 -18.05 0.62 4.77
N PHE A 235 -18.58 -0.26 3.93
CA PHE A 235 -17.96 -1.54 3.58
C PHE A 235 -16.45 -1.40 3.29
N PRO A 236 -15.62 -2.38 3.69
CA PRO A 236 -14.20 -2.36 3.38
C PRO A 236 -13.98 -2.38 1.86
N ARG A 237 -13.09 -1.50 1.41
CA ARG A 237 -12.58 -1.40 0.03
C ARG A 237 -11.25 -2.13 -0.05
N ILE A 238 -10.94 -2.69 -1.21
CA ILE A 238 -9.67 -3.37 -1.45
C ILE A 238 -8.60 -2.35 -1.82
N GLU A 239 -7.47 -2.34 -1.13
CA GLU A 239 -6.35 -1.44 -1.40
C GLU A 239 -5.58 -1.86 -2.66
N LEU A 240 -5.50 -0.96 -3.63
CA LEU A 240 -4.75 -1.14 -4.88
C LEU A 240 -3.39 -0.45 -4.81
N MET A 241 -2.34 -1.23 -5.04
CA MET A 241 -0.94 -0.82 -5.15
C MET A 241 -0.42 -0.90 -6.61
N CYS A 242 -1.26 -1.33 -7.55
CA CYS A 242 -1.01 -1.29 -8.99
C CYS A 242 -1.42 0.05 -9.63
N ASP A 243 -1.12 0.22 -10.91
CA ASP A 243 -1.53 1.40 -11.69
C ASP A 243 -3.07 1.50 -11.79
N LEU A 244 -3.61 2.58 -11.22
CA LEU A 244 -5.06 2.80 -11.12
C LEU A 244 -5.71 3.19 -12.45
N GLU A 245 -4.96 3.77 -13.40
CA GLU A 245 -5.45 4.05 -14.75
C GLU A 245 -5.47 2.78 -15.59
N GLU A 246 -4.51 1.86 -15.41
CA GLU A 246 -4.58 0.52 -16.00
C GLU A 246 -5.77 -0.28 -15.48
N VAL A 247 -6.07 -0.23 -14.17
CA VAL A 247 -7.28 -0.83 -13.61
C VAL A 247 -8.53 -0.20 -14.21
N LYS A 248 -8.62 1.13 -14.32
CA LYS A 248 -9.75 1.78 -15.00
C LYS A 248 -9.88 1.31 -16.45
N ALA A 249 -8.79 1.27 -17.21
CA ALA A 249 -8.78 0.84 -18.61
C ALA A 249 -9.24 -0.62 -18.78
N ILE A 250 -8.80 -1.54 -17.91
CA ILE A 250 -9.30 -2.92 -17.88
C ILE A 250 -10.83 -2.95 -17.72
N TRP A 251 -11.39 -2.17 -16.80
CA TRP A 251 -12.84 -2.18 -16.55
C TRP A 251 -13.67 -1.33 -17.54
N ARG A 252 -13.06 -0.42 -18.32
CA ARG A 252 -13.73 0.37 -19.38
C ARG A 252 -14.41 -0.51 -20.45
N VAL A 253 -14.01 -1.77 -20.62
CA VAL A 253 -14.70 -2.66 -21.58
C VAL A 253 -16.19 -2.86 -21.24
N LEU A 254 -16.61 -2.63 -19.99
CA LEU A 254 -18.02 -2.67 -19.58
C LEU A 254 -18.85 -1.45 -20.03
N THR A 255 -18.21 -0.36 -20.49
CA THR A 255 -18.89 0.87 -20.93
C THR A 255 -19.16 0.92 -22.43
N ALA A 256 -18.91 -0.18 -23.14
CA ALA A 256 -19.20 -0.34 -24.56
C ALA A 256 -19.88 -1.71 -24.83
N PRO A 257 -20.50 -1.91 -26.00
CA PRO A 257 -21.22 -3.13 -26.34
C PRO A 257 -20.34 -4.40 -26.31
N MET A 258 -20.95 -5.57 -26.12
CA MET A 258 -20.26 -6.86 -26.13
C MET A 258 -21.06 -7.92 -26.91
N ASN A 259 -20.34 -8.83 -27.57
CA ASN A 259 -20.88 -10.00 -28.22
C ASN A 259 -21.01 -11.12 -27.19
N THR A 260 -22.24 -11.55 -26.89
CA THR A 260 -22.51 -12.67 -25.99
C THR A 260 -23.13 -13.83 -26.79
N SER A 261 -23.26 -15.00 -26.15
CA SER A 261 -24.01 -16.15 -26.68
C SER A 261 -25.49 -15.86 -27.00
N LYS A 262 -26.03 -14.72 -26.54
CA LYS A 262 -27.40 -14.25 -26.83
C LYS A 262 -27.45 -13.16 -27.91
N GLY A 263 -26.32 -12.85 -28.54
CA GLY A 263 -26.16 -11.75 -29.48
C GLY A 263 -25.47 -10.54 -28.85
N LYS A 264 -25.60 -9.38 -29.50
CA LYS A 264 -24.99 -8.13 -29.05
C LYS A 264 -25.74 -7.56 -27.83
N GLU A 265 -25.10 -7.53 -26.68
CA GLU A 265 -25.56 -6.78 -25.50
C GLU A 265 -24.98 -5.34 -25.56
N GLU A 266 -25.76 -4.36 -25.10
CA GLU A 266 -25.29 -2.97 -24.94
C GLU A 266 -24.29 -2.83 -23.78
N ALA A 267 -23.79 -1.62 -23.54
CA ALA A 267 -22.89 -1.33 -22.44
C ALA A 267 -23.50 -1.76 -21.08
N ALA A 268 -22.77 -2.56 -20.32
CA ALA A 268 -23.22 -3.06 -19.02
C ALA A 268 -23.25 -1.96 -17.95
N LEU A 269 -22.39 -0.94 -18.09
CA LEU A 269 -22.24 0.21 -17.20
C LEU A 269 -22.13 1.50 -18.00
N SER A 270 -22.65 2.61 -17.48
CA SER A 270 -22.23 3.95 -17.90
C SER A 270 -20.86 4.31 -17.30
N ASN A 271 -20.18 5.33 -17.85
CA ASN A 271 -18.91 5.84 -17.30
C ASN A 271 -19.04 6.26 -15.82
N LYS A 272 -20.20 6.81 -15.43
CA LYS A 272 -20.49 7.15 -14.03
C LYS A 272 -20.60 5.90 -13.18
N GLU A 273 -21.41 4.93 -13.59
CA GLU A 273 -21.57 3.65 -12.88
C GLU A 273 -20.26 2.87 -12.73
N LEU A 274 -19.39 2.91 -13.75
CA LEU A 274 -18.04 2.34 -13.65
C LEU A 274 -17.22 3.06 -12.58
N THR A 275 -17.27 4.40 -12.53
CA THR A 275 -16.56 5.20 -11.51
C THR A 275 -17.10 4.90 -10.11
N ASP A 276 -18.43 4.87 -9.94
CA ASP A 276 -19.09 4.56 -8.68
C ASP A 276 -18.77 3.13 -8.21
N PHE A 277 -18.72 2.16 -9.13
CA PHE A 277 -18.28 0.80 -8.85
C PHE A 277 -16.82 0.75 -8.36
N LEU A 278 -15.88 1.30 -9.14
CA LEU A 278 -14.46 1.25 -8.81
C LEU A 278 -14.17 1.97 -7.49
N GLY A 279 -14.80 3.13 -7.24
CA GLY A 279 -14.68 3.85 -5.97
C GLY A 279 -15.34 3.17 -4.76
N SER A 280 -16.32 2.28 -5.00
CA SER A 280 -16.96 1.45 -3.96
C SER A 280 -16.15 0.18 -3.65
N ALA A 281 -15.61 -0.47 -4.68
CA ALA A 281 -14.92 -1.76 -4.58
C ALA A 281 -13.46 -1.60 -4.14
N PHE A 282 -12.80 -0.53 -4.59
CA PHE A 282 -11.36 -0.32 -4.48
C PHE A 282 -11.00 1.00 -3.80
N GLY A 283 -9.82 1.03 -3.19
CA GLY A 283 -9.21 2.20 -2.58
C GLY A 283 -7.74 2.34 -2.99
N SER A 284 -7.20 3.52 -2.72
CA SER A 284 -5.76 3.76 -2.69
C SER A 284 -5.51 4.83 -1.63
N ASN A 285 -4.62 4.55 -0.68
CA ASN A 285 -4.19 5.49 0.35
C ASN A 285 -3.22 6.53 -0.24
N ALA A 286 -2.42 6.14 -1.24
CA ALA A 286 -1.53 7.05 -1.96
C ALA A 286 -2.30 8.00 -2.89
N PHE A 287 -3.39 7.52 -3.52
CA PHE A 287 -4.19 8.30 -4.47
C PHE A 287 -5.70 8.27 -4.16
N PRO A 288 -6.15 8.74 -2.97
CA PRO A 288 -7.55 8.65 -2.55
C PRO A 288 -8.50 9.46 -3.45
N GLN A 289 -7.95 10.41 -4.21
CA GLN A 289 -8.66 11.29 -5.14
C GLN A 289 -9.04 10.59 -6.45
N ILE A 290 -8.35 9.50 -6.83
CA ILE A 290 -8.51 8.79 -8.11
C ILE A 290 -9.70 7.83 -8.07
N LEU A 291 -9.94 7.23 -6.90
CA LEU A 291 -11.04 6.29 -6.62
C LEU A 291 -11.91 6.83 -5.49
N LYS A 292 -12.60 7.95 -5.78
CA LYS A 292 -13.52 8.59 -4.83
C LYS A 292 -14.68 7.65 -4.50
N ARG A 293 -14.96 7.51 -3.21
CA ARG A 293 -16.11 6.75 -2.73
C ARG A 293 -17.40 7.47 -3.16
N PRO A 294 -18.36 6.80 -3.82
CA PRO A 294 -19.65 7.42 -4.11
C PRO A 294 -20.44 7.62 -2.81
N GLU A 295 -21.36 8.60 -2.82
CA GLU A 295 -22.27 8.88 -1.71
C GLU A 295 -23.22 7.71 -1.42
N ASN A 296 -23.61 6.97 -2.47
CA ASN A 296 -24.53 5.85 -2.40
C ASN A 296 -23.80 4.53 -2.74
N PRO A 297 -24.08 3.41 -2.04
CA PRO A 297 -23.49 2.12 -2.36
C PRO A 297 -23.82 1.67 -3.79
N PHE A 298 -22.80 1.39 -4.60
CA PHE A 298 -23.01 0.86 -5.94
C PHE A 298 -23.51 -0.60 -5.90
N VAL A 299 -24.64 -0.90 -6.56
CA VAL A 299 -25.11 -2.26 -6.84
C VAL A 299 -25.75 -2.28 -8.22
N LYS A 300 -25.33 -3.20 -9.10
CA LYS A 300 -25.87 -3.35 -10.46
C LYS A 300 -26.45 -4.74 -10.69
N ARG A 301 -27.60 -4.79 -11.33
CA ARG A 301 -28.17 -6.02 -11.89
C ARG A 301 -27.66 -6.20 -13.32
N THR A 302 -26.97 -7.31 -13.57
CA THR A 302 -26.41 -7.67 -14.88
C THR A 302 -27.02 -8.97 -15.41
N SER A 303 -26.83 -9.25 -16.70
CA SER A 303 -27.29 -10.47 -17.36
C SER A 303 -26.63 -11.72 -16.76
N ARG A 304 -27.36 -12.84 -16.68
CA ARG A 304 -26.80 -14.15 -16.32
C ARG A 304 -26.22 -14.83 -17.55
N GLY A 305 -25.06 -15.48 -17.39
CA GLY A 305 -24.32 -16.15 -18.45
C GLY A 305 -22.94 -15.51 -18.63
N ASP A 306 -22.64 -15.11 -19.86
CA ASP A 306 -21.32 -14.60 -20.27
C ASP A 306 -20.85 -13.40 -19.46
N MET A 307 -21.75 -12.47 -19.11
CA MET A 307 -21.43 -11.33 -18.26
C MET A 307 -20.88 -11.73 -16.87
N ARG A 308 -21.32 -12.86 -16.31
CA ARG A 308 -20.72 -13.42 -15.07
C ARG A 308 -19.27 -13.87 -15.32
N SER A 309 -18.99 -14.44 -16.47
CA SER A 309 -17.64 -14.85 -16.88
C SER A 309 -16.74 -13.63 -17.15
N VAL A 310 -17.26 -12.61 -17.84
CA VAL A 310 -16.58 -11.32 -18.06
C VAL A 310 -16.23 -10.65 -16.73
N LEU A 311 -17.19 -10.54 -15.81
CA LEU A 311 -16.98 -9.97 -14.47
C LEU A 311 -15.94 -10.76 -13.66
N ASN A 312 -15.92 -12.10 -13.75
CA ASN A 312 -14.84 -12.91 -13.19
C ASN A 312 -13.49 -12.64 -13.86
N ALA A 313 -13.44 -12.47 -15.19
CA ALA A 313 -12.22 -12.18 -15.92
C ALA A 313 -11.60 -10.82 -15.52
N LEU A 314 -12.42 -9.77 -15.42
CA LEU A 314 -12.00 -8.44 -15.00
C LEU A 314 -11.51 -8.43 -13.55
N MET A 315 -12.27 -9.06 -12.65
CA MET A 315 -11.90 -9.14 -11.23
C MET A 315 -10.67 -10.01 -11.00
N TYR A 316 -10.51 -11.13 -11.71
CA TYR A 316 -9.32 -11.98 -11.63
C TYR A 316 -8.09 -11.30 -12.24
N SER A 317 -8.24 -10.56 -13.33
CA SER A 317 -7.17 -9.74 -13.90
C SER A 317 -6.73 -8.65 -12.91
N THR A 318 -7.68 -7.97 -12.27
CA THR A 318 -7.40 -6.94 -11.25
C THR A 318 -6.75 -7.54 -10.00
N TYR A 319 -7.18 -8.75 -9.60
CA TYR A 319 -6.55 -9.50 -8.51
C TYR A 319 -5.10 -9.85 -8.84
N ASN A 320 -4.83 -10.47 -10.00
CA ASN A 320 -3.47 -10.84 -10.39
C ASN A 320 -2.57 -9.61 -10.50
N LEU A 321 -3.04 -8.57 -11.20
CA LEU A 321 -2.33 -7.29 -11.35
C LEU A 321 -1.99 -6.67 -9.99
N ASN A 322 -2.92 -6.64 -9.03
CA ASN A 322 -2.61 -6.10 -7.70
C ASN A 322 -1.77 -7.06 -6.84
N HIS A 323 -1.91 -8.38 -7.01
CA HIS A 323 -1.18 -9.39 -6.23
C HIS A 323 0.32 -9.42 -6.58
N GLU A 324 0.71 -8.98 -7.77
CA GLU A 324 2.12 -8.73 -8.14
C GLU A 324 2.77 -7.68 -7.23
N TYR A 325 2.04 -6.63 -6.84
CA TYR A 325 2.55 -5.52 -6.00
C TYR A 325 2.18 -5.68 -4.51
N ASN A 326 1.06 -6.35 -4.21
CA ASN A 326 0.52 -6.55 -2.88
C ASN A 326 0.19 -8.03 -2.63
N ARG A 327 1.21 -8.83 -2.33
CA ARG A 327 1.04 -10.27 -2.04
C ARG A 327 0.18 -10.59 -0.81
N SER A 328 -0.12 -9.59 0.02
CA SER A 328 -1.00 -9.78 1.19
C SER A 328 -2.50 -9.83 0.83
N VAL A 329 -2.90 -9.41 -0.38
CA VAL A 329 -4.32 -9.48 -0.78
C VAL A 329 -4.81 -10.90 -0.97
N ASN A 330 -6.01 -11.17 -0.46
CA ASN A 330 -6.65 -12.48 -0.58
C ASN A 330 -7.71 -12.45 -1.68
N GLN A 331 -7.66 -13.42 -2.59
CA GLN A 331 -8.64 -13.56 -3.67
C GLN A 331 -10.10 -13.64 -3.18
N ILE A 332 -10.32 -14.08 -1.92
CA ILE A 332 -11.67 -14.10 -1.32
C ILE A 332 -12.25 -12.69 -1.14
N GLU A 333 -11.43 -11.66 -0.93
CA GLU A 333 -11.85 -10.27 -0.76
C GLU A 333 -12.37 -9.70 -2.08
N TYR A 334 -11.63 -9.94 -3.17
CA TYR A 334 -12.00 -9.61 -4.54
C TYR A 334 -13.33 -10.26 -4.93
N VAL A 335 -13.48 -11.54 -4.62
CA VAL A 335 -14.72 -12.28 -4.85
C VAL A 335 -15.88 -11.76 -4.01
N THR A 336 -15.63 -11.40 -2.75
CA THR A 336 -16.65 -10.83 -1.85
C THR A 336 -17.11 -9.46 -2.31
N SER A 337 -16.17 -8.62 -2.77
CA SER A 337 -16.46 -7.33 -3.41
C SER A 337 -17.28 -7.52 -4.69
N LEU A 338 -16.89 -8.46 -5.57
CA LEU A 338 -17.63 -8.77 -6.78
C LEU A 338 -19.07 -9.23 -6.50
N LYS A 339 -19.24 -10.08 -5.48
CA LYS A 339 -20.57 -10.53 -5.04
C LYS A 339 -21.42 -9.38 -4.48
N ARG A 340 -20.81 -8.46 -3.72
CA ARG A 340 -21.49 -7.30 -3.12
C ARG A 340 -22.05 -6.35 -4.19
N HIS A 341 -21.34 -6.16 -5.29
CA HIS A 341 -21.66 -5.15 -6.30
C HIS A 341 -22.50 -5.68 -7.48
N PHE A 342 -22.54 -7.00 -7.73
CA PHE A 342 -23.26 -7.59 -8.87
C PHE A 342 -24.14 -8.78 -8.47
N SER A 343 -25.47 -8.61 -8.58
CA SER A 343 -26.47 -9.62 -8.17
C SER A 343 -26.45 -10.93 -8.99
N VAL A 344 -25.68 -10.97 -10.08
CA VAL A 344 -25.37 -12.20 -10.83
C VAL A 344 -24.64 -13.26 -9.99
N PHE A 345 -24.12 -12.87 -8.81
CA PHE A 345 -23.43 -13.73 -7.84
C PHE A 345 -24.24 -14.07 -6.58
N ASP A 346 -25.48 -13.58 -6.42
CA ASP A 346 -26.26 -13.74 -5.18
C ASP A 346 -26.45 -15.21 -4.76
N GLY A 347 -26.76 -16.09 -5.71
CA GLY A 347 -26.93 -17.53 -5.48
C GLY A 347 -25.64 -18.35 -5.34
N SER A 348 -24.48 -17.72 -5.10
CA SER A 348 -23.19 -18.42 -4.94
C SER A 348 -22.45 -17.97 -3.68
N LYS A 349 -21.86 -18.90 -2.93
CA LYS A 349 -20.98 -18.57 -1.81
C LYS A 349 -19.63 -18.01 -2.31
N PRO A 350 -18.94 -17.13 -1.57
CA PRO A 350 -17.64 -16.60 -1.95
C PRO A 350 -16.62 -17.70 -2.29
N GLU A 351 -16.56 -18.76 -1.50
CA GLU A 351 -15.63 -19.88 -1.71
C GLU A 351 -15.93 -20.61 -3.03
N SER A 352 -17.22 -20.79 -3.35
CA SER A 352 -17.66 -21.40 -4.61
C SER A 352 -17.27 -20.55 -5.82
N ILE A 353 -17.29 -19.22 -5.71
CA ILE A 353 -16.85 -18.32 -6.80
C ILE A 353 -15.33 -18.35 -6.92
N LYS A 354 -14.60 -18.26 -5.79
CA LYS A 354 -13.13 -18.34 -5.73
C LYS A 354 -12.62 -19.59 -6.44
N ASN A 355 -13.17 -20.76 -6.12
CA ASN A 355 -12.74 -22.05 -6.68
C ASN A 355 -12.93 -22.18 -8.20
N VAL A 356 -13.75 -21.32 -8.84
CA VAL A 356 -14.02 -21.35 -10.29
C VAL A 356 -13.60 -20.05 -10.99
N ILE A 357 -12.99 -19.10 -10.30
CA ILE A 357 -12.76 -17.75 -10.85
C ILE A 357 -11.82 -17.78 -12.06
N SER A 358 -10.73 -18.55 -12.00
CA SER A 358 -9.77 -18.71 -13.10
C SER A 358 -10.39 -19.40 -14.33
N ALA A 359 -11.11 -20.50 -14.11
CA ALA A 359 -11.81 -21.22 -15.18
C ALA A 359 -12.89 -20.37 -15.87
N ASN A 360 -13.59 -19.53 -15.11
CA ASN A 360 -14.56 -18.59 -15.68
C ASN A 360 -13.89 -17.34 -16.28
N ALA A 361 -12.72 -16.93 -15.78
CA ALA A 361 -11.94 -15.84 -16.37
C ALA A 361 -11.48 -16.18 -17.80
N LEU A 362 -11.07 -17.42 -18.06
CA LEU A 362 -10.79 -17.90 -19.42
C LEU A 362 -12.00 -17.77 -20.36
N LYS A 363 -13.19 -18.15 -19.88
CA LYS A 363 -14.46 -17.99 -20.64
C LYS A 363 -14.80 -16.52 -20.88
N GLY A 364 -14.65 -15.68 -19.86
CA GLY A 364 -14.88 -14.23 -19.98
C GLY A 364 -13.90 -13.56 -20.94
N MET A 365 -12.62 -13.96 -20.91
CA MET A 365 -11.59 -13.46 -21.81
C MET A 365 -11.87 -13.82 -23.28
N LYS A 366 -12.49 -14.98 -23.53
CA LYS A 366 -12.97 -15.36 -24.87
C LYS A 366 -14.08 -14.40 -25.35
N VAL A 367 -15.09 -14.16 -24.53
CA VAL A 367 -16.20 -13.21 -24.82
C VAL A 367 -15.69 -11.79 -25.06
N ILE A 368 -14.71 -11.34 -24.28
CA ILE A 368 -14.01 -10.05 -24.49
C ILE A 368 -13.31 -10.04 -25.85
N LYS A 369 -12.46 -11.03 -26.17
CA LYS A 369 -11.78 -11.10 -27.48
C LYS A 369 -12.77 -11.14 -28.66
N GLU A 370 -13.88 -11.87 -28.54
CA GLU A 370 -14.96 -11.92 -29.56
C GLU A 370 -15.73 -10.58 -29.69
N SER A 371 -15.61 -9.69 -28.72
CA SER A 371 -16.21 -8.34 -28.72
C SER A 371 -15.29 -7.25 -29.29
N GLN A 372 -14.02 -7.55 -29.59
CA GLN A 372 -13.04 -6.56 -30.08
C GLN A 372 -13.54 -5.72 -31.29
N PRO A 373 -14.28 -6.26 -32.29
CA PRO A 373 -14.75 -5.46 -33.43
C PRO A 373 -15.81 -4.40 -33.08
N ILE A 374 -16.41 -4.44 -31.89
CA ILE A 374 -17.52 -3.55 -31.49
C ILE A 374 -17.25 -2.77 -30.18
N ASN A 375 -16.11 -3.00 -29.54
CA ASN A 375 -15.78 -2.45 -28.24
C ASN A 375 -14.36 -1.84 -28.27
N PRO A 376 -14.25 -0.49 -28.32
CA PRO A 376 -12.98 0.18 -28.58
C PRO A 376 -11.97 0.09 -27.43
N HIS A 377 -12.38 -0.36 -26.24
CA HIS A 377 -11.51 -0.44 -25.07
C HIS A 377 -10.75 -1.77 -24.95
N ILE A 378 -11.07 -2.76 -25.80
CA ILE A 378 -10.54 -4.11 -25.67
C ILE A 378 -9.07 -4.20 -26.10
N GLU A 379 -8.62 -3.40 -27.07
CA GLU A 379 -7.21 -3.38 -27.45
C GLU A 379 -6.31 -2.78 -26.37
N GLU A 380 -6.75 -1.69 -25.72
CA GLU A 380 -6.10 -1.08 -24.55
C GLU A 380 -6.00 -2.11 -23.41
N MET A 381 -7.11 -2.75 -23.04
CA MET A 381 -7.14 -3.81 -22.03
C MET A 381 -6.20 -4.97 -22.36
N LEU A 382 -6.24 -5.51 -23.59
CA LEU A 382 -5.39 -6.64 -23.99
C LEU A 382 -3.91 -6.26 -24.03
N SER A 383 -3.58 -5.00 -24.33
CA SER A 383 -2.21 -4.48 -24.26
C SER A 383 -1.68 -4.48 -22.83
N ILE A 384 -2.47 -3.97 -21.87
CA ILE A 384 -2.15 -3.97 -20.43
C ILE A 384 -1.95 -5.41 -19.93
N LEU A 385 -2.85 -6.34 -20.28
CA LEU A 385 -2.72 -7.73 -19.83
C LEU A 385 -1.52 -8.46 -20.48
N LYS A 386 -1.08 -8.07 -21.68
CA LYS A 386 0.17 -8.57 -22.27
C LYS A 386 1.41 -8.01 -21.57
N LYS A 387 1.43 -6.71 -21.26
CA LYS A 387 2.50 -6.03 -20.52
C LYS A 387 2.83 -6.76 -19.21
N HIS A 388 1.78 -7.16 -18.48
CA HIS A 388 1.89 -7.88 -17.20
C HIS A 388 1.87 -9.42 -17.33
N LYS A 389 2.01 -9.98 -18.54
CA LYS A 389 2.04 -11.44 -18.79
C LYS A 389 0.81 -12.22 -18.26
N LEU A 390 -0.32 -11.53 -18.08
CA LEU A 390 -1.61 -12.08 -17.62
C LEU A 390 -2.43 -12.73 -18.74
N LEU A 391 -1.97 -12.60 -20.00
CA LEU A 391 -2.46 -13.35 -21.14
C LEU A 391 -1.47 -14.48 -21.48
N HIS A 392 -1.91 -15.71 -21.24
CA HIS A 392 -1.30 -16.94 -21.77
C HIS A 392 -1.92 -17.30 -23.13
#